data_AF-A0A4P5V9Z5-F1
#
_entry.id   AF-A0A4P5V9Z5-F1
#
_cell.length_a   1.000
_cell.length_b   1.000
_cell.length_c   1.000
_cell.angle_alpha   90.00
_cell.angle_beta   90.00
_cell.angle_gamma   90.00
#
_symmetry.space_group_name_H-M   'P 1'
#
loop_
_entity.id
_entity.type
_entity.pdbx_description
1 polymer ?
#
loop_
_entity_poly.entity_id
_entity_poly.type
_entity_poly.pdbx_seq_one_letter_code
_entity_poly.pdbx_strand_id
1 'polypeptide(L)'
;MFRRVLVANRGEIAVRIIRAIHELGAEAVAVYSDADRTARHVLLADFAVRLGPASASLSYLDASLVLAAARDTGAEAVHPGYGFLSERGAFAQACLDAGLTFVGPSPATLDATGNKVEARRLAKLAGARLVPGTANPIATVAEAVQVAREIGFPLLIKAAAGGGGKGMQIVETNDAFASTLASAQRIALAAFGDGSVYLERLVRRPRHIEVQIFGDGAGDVIALGDRDCSVQRRFQKVVEEAPAPGLTDAVRARLASDAIAIGKASNYGGAGTVEFLFEPETHETYFLEVNARLQVEHPVTELVHGVDLVHAQLRFASGTPMREALAQSGWRDPAIHGQPAPLHAIEARIGAEDVANGWAPSAGRIGIVREPAGPGVRVDSACEPGLEVGVHYDSLLSKVIGWGPTREIAIARLRRALDEHVITGIETTLPFHRWILRHQAFLSGDVSTDFVAEHWDPAQSGHEQLSPEVTDAIRMVSSRARANALQSRRPDAAGTTAISNWSQVARREALRRG
;
A
#
# COMPACT_ATOMS: atom_id res chain seq x y z
N MET A 1 13.58 22.81 -0.71
CA MET A 1 13.10 21.93 0.38
C MET A 1 12.17 22.69 1.29
N PHE A 2 11.08 22.04 1.71
CA PHE A 2 10.15 22.59 2.70
C PHE A 2 10.80 22.64 4.08
N ARG A 3 10.37 23.59 4.92
CA ARG A 3 10.69 23.63 6.34
C ARG A 3 9.82 22.64 7.12
N ARG A 4 8.53 22.54 6.78
CA ARG A 4 7.57 21.72 7.54
C ARG A 4 6.56 21.06 6.62
N VAL A 5 6.38 19.74 6.78
CA VAL A 5 5.48 18.93 5.98
C VAL A 5 4.51 18.17 6.88
N LEU A 6 3.21 18.28 6.59
CA LEU A 6 2.18 17.49 7.26
C LEU A 6 1.99 16.15 6.54
N VAL A 7 1.97 15.07 7.32
CA VAL A 7 1.70 13.73 6.81
C VAL A 7 0.24 13.38 7.08
N ALA A 8 -0.60 13.46 6.04
CA ALA A 8 -2.04 13.21 6.13
C ALA A 8 -2.36 11.71 6.05
N ASN A 9 -1.70 10.92 6.88
CA ASN A 9 -1.84 9.47 6.94
C ASN A 9 -1.47 8.92 8.33
N ARG A 10 -1.47 7.60 8.47
CA ARG A 10 -1.16 6.87 9.70
C ARG A 10 -0.31 5.63 9.43
N GLY A 11 0.07 4.92 10.48
CA GLY A 11 0.70 3.60 10.35
C GLY A 11 2.07 3.65 9.68
N GLU A 12 2.43 2.56 8.98
CA GLU A 12 3.79 2.39 8.44
C GLU A 12 4.16 3.49 7.44
N ILE A 13 3.23 3.87 6.57
CA ILE A 13 3.51 4.89 5.54
C ILE A 13 3.76 6.26 6.16
N ALA A 14 3.04 6.60 7.24
CA ALA A 14 3.33 7.83 7.95
C ALA A 14 4.73 7.80 8.57
N VAL A 15 5.14 6.67 9.15
CA VAL A 15 6.52 6.47 9.66
C VAL A 15 7.54 6.62 8.53
N ARG A 16 7.32 6.00 7.37
CA ARG A 16 8.20 6.07 6.19
C ARG A 16 8.38 7.50 5.71
N ILE A 17 7.30 8.27 5.63
CA ILE A 17 7.33 9.67 5.17
C ILE A 17 7.99 10.58 6.21
N ILE A 18 7.69 10.41 7.51
CA ILE A 18 8.32 11.18 8.58
C ILE A 18 9.85 10.98 8.57
N ARG A 19 10.32 9.75 8.41
CA ARG A 19 11.77 9.47 8.28
C ARG A 19 12.38 10.22 7.10
N ALA A 20 11.75 10.18 5.92
CA ALA A 20 12.22 10.91 4.75
C ALA A 20 12.27 12.43 4.98
N ILE A 21 11.24 13.00 5.63
CA ILE A 21 11.19 14.42 5.99
C ILE A 21 12.38 14.79 6.90
N HIS A 22 12.66 13.98 7.93
CA HIS A 22 13.77 14.21 8.86
C HIS A 22 15.15 14.07 8.20
N GLU A 23 15.35 13.05 7.36
CA GLU A 23 16.58 12.84 6.60
C GLU A 23 16.89 14.01 5.65
N LEU A 24 15.84 14.69 5.19
CA LEU A 24 15.91 15.88 4.36
C LEU A 24 16.03 17.20 5.15
N GLY A 25 16.12 17.12 6.48
CA GLY A 25 16.31 18.26 7.37
C GLY A 25 15.06 19.13 7.59
N ALA A 26 13.87 18.58 7.35
CA ALA A 26 12.59 19.27 7.55
C ALA A 26 11.85 18.74 8.79
N GLU A 27 10.88 19.51 9.28
CA GLU A 27 10.01 19.14 10.40
C GLU A 27 8.77 18.40 9.90
N ALA A 28 8.39 17.33 10.59
CA ALA A 28 7.21 16.54 10.29
C ALA A 28 6.04 16.86 11.23
N VAL A 29 4.83 16.94 10.68
CA VAL A 29 3.58 17.02 11.44
C VAL A 29 2.78 15.74 11.22
N ALA A 30 2.54 14.98 12.29
CA ALA A 30 1.63 13.84 12.28
C ALA A 30 0.19 14.29 12.60
N VAL A 31 -0.79 13.69 11.92
CA VAL A 31 -2.19 13.79 12.32
C VAL A 31 -2.67 12.45 12.89
N TYR A 32 -3.59 12.50 13.85
CA TYR A 32 -4.08 11.28 14.50
C TYR A 32 -5.54 11.33 14.95
N SER A 33 -6.18 10.16 14.95
CA SER A 33 -7.46 9.94 15.62
C SER A 33 -7.24 9.49 17.07
N ASP A 34 -8.28 9.47 17.89
CA ASP A 34 -8.18 8.94 19.27
C ASP A 34 -7.62 7.52 19.36
N ALA A 35 -7.85 6.67 18.35
CA ALA A 35 -7.32 5.31 18.32
C ALA A 35 -5.80 5.26 18.11
N ASP A 36 -5.24 6.26 17.44
CA ASP A 36 -3.81 6.32 17.11
C ASP A 36 -3.01 7.22 18.06
N ARG A 37 -3.59 7.66 19.19
CA ARG A 37 -2.96 8.60 20.13
C ARG A 37 -1.55 8.19 20.58
N THR A 38 -1.28 6.89 20.68
CA THR A 38 0.02 6.32 21.08
C THR A 38 0.72 5.60 19.94
N ALA A 39 0.28 5.79 18.69
CA ALA A 39 0.87 5.14 17.54
C ALA A 39 2.27 5.69 17.23
N ARG A 40 3.13 4.84 16.66
CA ARG A 40 4.53 5.17 16.37
C ARG A 40 4.70 6.45 15.55
N HIS A 41 3.86 6.67 14.54
CA HIS A 41 3.97 7.87 13.68
C HIS A 41 3.68 9.17 14.44
N VAL A 42 2.83 9.13 15.48
CA VAL A 42 2.53 10.27 16.35
C VAL A 42 3.74 10.61 17.22
N LEU A 43 4.41 9.59 17.76
CA LEU A 43 5.56 9.74 18.63
C LEU A 43 6.84 10.13 17.88
N LEU A 44 6.91 9.81 16.58
CA LEU A 44 8.07 10.08 15.74
C LEU A 44 8.10 11.52 15.20
N ALA A 45 6.95 12.13 14.94
CA ALA A 45 6.88 13.47 14.36
C ALA A 45 7.26 14.58 15.36
N ASP A 46 7.69 15.73 14.84
CA ASP A 46 8.04 16.92 15.65
C ASP A 46 6.79 17.57 16.26
N PHE A 47 5.66 17.48 15.53
CA PHE A 47 4.36 17.97 15.97
C PHE A 47 3.30 16.89 15.73
N ALA A 48 2.29 16.85 16.59
CA ALA A 48 1.15 15.96 16.40
C ALA A 48 -0.17 16.67 16.68
N VAL A 49 -1.14 16.55 15.76
CA VAL A 49 -2.45 17.18 15.86
C VAL A 49 -3.55 16.12 15.86
N ARG A 50 -4.43 16.19 16.88
CA ARG A 50 -5.61 15.33 16.95
C ARG A 50 -6.66 15.83 15.97
N LEU A 51 -7.10 14.97 15.07
CA LEU A 51 -8.22 15.23 14.16
C LEU A 51 -9.55 15.00 14.87
N GLY A 52 -9.75 13.82 15.44
CA GLY A 52 -11.08 13.41 15.90
C GLY A 52 -11.16 12.00 16.49
N PRO A 53 -12.38 11.45 16.62
CA PRO A 53 -12.59 10.08 17.10
C PRO A 53 -12.08 9.03 16.09
N ALA A 54 -12.09 7.76 16.49
CA ALA A 54 -11.50 6.65 15.71
C ALA A 54 -12.11 6.45 14.30
N SER A 55 -13.36 6.83 14.06
CA SER A 55 -13.96 6.70 12.72
C SER A 55 -13.17 7.51 11.69
N ALA A 56 -12.70 6.88 10.62
CA ALA A 56 -11.95 7.55 9.56
C ALA A 56 -12.76 8.72 8.95
N SER A 57 -14.07 8.55 8.79
CA SER A 57 -14.97 9.59 8.25
C SER A 57 -15.07 10.86 9.12
N LEU A 58 -14.73 10.75 10.41
CA LEU A 58 -14.73 11.85 11.38
C LEU A 58 -13.30 12.26 11.76
N SER A 59 -12.28 11.75 11.05
CA SER A 59 -10.87 12.00 11.30
C SER A 59 -10.06 12.05 9.99
N TYR A 60 -9.39 10.97 9.60
CA TYR A 60 -8.46 10.92 8.47
C TYR A 60 -9.06 11.24 7.10
N LEU A 61 -10.38 11.07 6.92
CA LEU A 61 -11.10 11.41 5.69
C LEU A 61 -11.74 12.80 5.72
N ASP A 62 -11.61 13.54 6.82
CA ASP A 62 -12.11 14.91 6.92
C ASP A 62 -11.03 15.89 6.46
N ALA A 63 -11.16 16.35 5.21
CA ALA A 63 -10.28 17.32 4.59
C ALA A 63 -10.17 18.62 5.40
N SER A 64 -11.26 19.10 6.00
CA SER A 64 -11.27 20.35 6.76
C SER A 64 -10.44 20.23 8.02
N LEU A 65 -10.48 19.10 8.71
CA LEU A 65 -9.64 18.84 9.88
C LEU A 65 -8.16 18.76 9.51
N VAL A 66 -7.81 18.12 8.40
CA VAL A 66 -6.41 18.03 7.93
C VAL A 66 -5.86 19.40 7.52
N LEU A 67 -6.64 20.20 6.80
CA LEU A 67 -6.25 21.57 6.41
C LEU A 67 -6.12 22.50 7.62
N ALA A 68 -7.01 22.36 8.62
CA ALA A 68 -6.88 23.09 9.86
C ALA A 68 -5.59 22.73 10.59
N ALA A 69 -5.25 21.43 10.69
CA ALA A 69 -3.99 20.99 11.28
C ALA A 69 -2.76 21.53 10.54
N ALA A 70 -2.77 21.54 9.21
CA ALA A 70 -1.69 22.10 8.39
C ALA A 70 -1.50 23.60 8.67
N ARG A 71 -2.59 24.36 8.69
CA ARG A 71 -2.57 25.80 8.98
C ARG A 71 -2.08 26.10 10.39
N ASP A 72 -2.63 25.42 11.40
CA ASP A 72 -2.34 25.69 12.81
C ASP A 72 -0.89 25.34 13.17
N THR A 73 -0.29 24.41 12.41
CA THR A 73 1.13 24.06 12.53
C THR A 73 2.02 24.78 11.52
N GLY A 74 1.50 25.61 10.62
CA GLY A 74 2.30 26.28 9.59
C GLY A 74 3.10 25.32 8.71
N ALA A 75 2.51 24.17 8.36
CA ALA A 75 3.04 23.28 7.33
C ALA A 75 2.96 23.96 5.96
N GLU A 76 3.93 23.68 5.09
CA GLU A 76 4.02 24.24 3.73
C GLU A 76 3.54 23.24 2.67
N ALA A 77 3.54 21.95 3.03
CA ALA A 77 3.11 20.88 2.16
C ALA A 77 2.35 19.79 2.93
N VAL A 78 1.50 19.07 2.21
CA VAL A 78 0.80 17.87 2.71
C VAL A 78 1.23 16.67 1.89
N HIS A 79 1.83 15.68 2.55
CA HIS A 79 2.09 14.38 1.96
C HIS A 79 0.97 13.41 2.34
N PRO A 80 0.16 12.93 1.38
CA PRO A 80 -1.02 12.13 1.70
C PRO A 80 -0.70 10.64 1.87
N GLY A 81 0.49 10.18 1.45
CA GLY A 81 0.85 8.76 1.47
C GLY A 81 -0.02 7.99 0.48
N TYR A 82 -0.66 6.92 0.95
CA TYR A 82 -1.59 6.11 0.17
C TYR A 82 -2.91 5.85 0.93
N GLY A 83 -4.00 5.62 0.19
CA GLY A 83 -5.34 5.52 0.79
C GLY A 83 -5.82 6.86 1.37
N PHE A 84 -6.92 6.82 2.12
CA PHE A 84 -7.58 8.02 2.66
C PHE A 84 -7.85 9.09 1.60
N LEU A 85 -7.17 10.24 1.71
CA LEU A 85 -7.34 11.41 0.84
C LEU A 85 -6.34 11.47 -0.32
N SER A 86 -5.45 10.48 -0.46
CA SER A 86 -4.34 10.51 -1.43
C SER A 86 -4.74 10.60 -2.89
N GLU A 87 -5.94 10.13 -3.24
CA GLU A 87 -6.44 10.10 -4.61
C GLU A 87 -7.70 10.99 -4.77
N ARG A 88 -7.86 11.99 -3.89
CA ARG A 88 -9.00 12.91 -3.91
C ARG A 88 -8.60 14.22 -4.56
N GLY A 89 -8.95 14.41 -5.84
CA GLY A 89 -8.70 15.67 -6.56
C GLY A 89 -9.22 16.89 -5.83
N ALA A 90 -10.43 16.81 -5.26
CA ALA A 90 -11.00 17.87 -4.42
C ALA A 90 -10.16 18.21 -3.18
N PHE A 91 -9.51 17.23 -2.55
CA PHE A 91 -8.62 17.49 -1.41
C PHE A 91 -7.31 18.14 -1.87
N ALA A 92 -6.71 17.64 -2.96
CA ALA A 92 -5.53 18.25 -3.56
C ALA A 92 -5.80 19.72 -3.95
N GLN A 93 -6.96 20.01 -4.55
CA GLN A 93 -7.38 21.38 -4.86
C GLN A 93 -7.52 22.23 -3.59
N ALA A 94 -8.16 21.70 -2.55
CA ALA A 94 -8.32 22.42 -1.28
C ALA A 94 -6.96 22.72 -0.59
N CYS A 95 -5.95 21.85 -0.74
CA CYS A 95 -4.58 22.15 -0.31
C CYS A 95 -4.01 23.36 -1.07
N LEU A 96 -4.12 23.38 -2.40
CA LEU A 96 -3.63 24.47 -3.24
C LEU A 96 -4.34 25.80 -2.90
N ASP A 97 -5.66 25.77 -2.73
CA ASP A 97 -6.46 26.94 -2.37
C ASP A 97 -6.09 27.49 -0.99
N ALA A 98 -5.60 26.63 -0.08
CA ALA A 98 -5.08 26.99 1.24
C ALA A 98 -3.60 27.43 1.21
N GLY A 99 -2.96 27.51 0.03
CA GLY A 99 -1.55 27.87 -0.12
C GLY A 99 -0.56 26.76 0.27
N LEU A 100 -1.02 25.51 0.34
CA LEU A 100 -0.20 24.33 0.64
C LEU A 100 0.19 23.62 -0.65
N THR A 101 1.40 23.07 -0.70
CA THR A 101 1.76 22.11 -1.76
C THR A 101 1.19 20.73 -1.46
N PHE A 102 0.43 20.16 -2.38
CA PHE A 102 0.06 18.75 -2.33
C PHE A 102 1.20 17.89 -2.91
N VAL A 103 1.76 16.97 -2.12
CA VAL A 103 2.84 16.09 -2.58
C VAL A 103 2.24 14.90 -3.35
N GLY A 104 1.98 15.13 -4.63
CA GLY A 104 1.38 14.16 -5.55
C GLY A 104 1.01 14.80 -6.90
N PRO A 105 0.24 14.09 -7.74
CA PRO A 105 -0.24 14.63 -9.01
C PRO A 105 -1.17 15.83 -8.84
N SER A 106 -1.41 16.55 -9.94
CA SER A 106 -2.36 17.67 -9.97
C SER A 106 -3.81 17.21 -9.68
N PRO A 107 -4.70 18.08 -9.17
CA PRO A 107 -6.12 17.75 -8.98
C PRO A 107 -6.77 17.18 -10.25
N ALA A 108 -6.49 17.79 -11.41
CA ALA A 108 -7.01 17.33 -12.69
C ALA A 108 -6.50 15.94 -13.07
N THR A 109 -5.22 15.64 -12.80
CA THR A 109 -4.66 14.29 -13.03
C THR A 109 -5.31 13.27 -12.11
N LEU A 110 -5.51 13.59 -10.82
CA LEU A 110 -6.18 12.72 -9.86
C LEU A 110 -7.61 12.39 -10.29
N ASP A 111 -8.38 13.39 -10.73
CA ASP A 111 -9.76 13.19 -11.18
C ASP A 111 -9.83 12.37 -12.48
N ALA A 112 -8.92 12.65 -13.43
CA ALA A 112 -8.88 11.94 -14.71
C ALA A 112 -8.48 10.47 -14.56
N THR A 113 -7.52 10.17 -13.67
CA THR A 113 -7.02 8.80 -13.44
C THR A 113 -7.90 8.01 -12.47
N GLY A 114 -8.53 8.67 -11.49
CA GLY A 114 -9.48 8.04 -10.57
C GLY A 114 -10.84 7.71 -11.20
N ASN A 115 -11.20 8.36 -12.31
CA ASN A 115 -12.40 8.01 -13.07
C ASN A 115 -12.10 6.87 -14.06
N LYS A 116 -12.70 5.69 -13.83
CA LYS A 116 -12.49 4.50 -14.66
C LYS A 116 -12.75 4.70 -16.16
N VAL A 117 -13.78 5.46 -16.51
CA VAL A 117 -14.14 5.71 -17.92
C VAL A 117 -13.07 6.57 -18.57
N GLU A 118 -12.68 7.64 -17.89
CA GLU A 118 -11.66 8.56 -18.39
C GLU A 118 -10.27 7.92 -18.43
N ALA A 119 -9.89 7.16 -17.40
CA ALA A 119 -8.64 6.41 -17.37
C ALA A 119 -8.55 5.40 -18.54
N ARG A 120 -9.62 4.65 -18.82
CA ARG A 120 -9.67 3.76 -20.00
C ARG A 120 -9.60 4.54 -21.31
N ARG A 121 -10.24 5.71 -21.40
CA ARG A 121 -10.16 6.59 -22.58
C ARG A 121 -8.71 7.06 -22.82
N LEU A 122 -8.03 7.50 -21.77
CA LEU A 122 -6.62 7.92 -21.81
C LEU A 122 -5.70 6.76 -22.20
N ALA A 123 -5.90 5.58 -21.62
CA ALA A 123 -5.14 4.39 -21.96
C ALA A 123 -5.31 3.99 -23.44
N LYS A 124 -6.54 4.04 -23.96
CA LYS A 124 -6.81 3.80 -25.38
C LYS A 124 -6.15 4.85 -26.28
N LEU A 125 -6.19 6.13 -25.90
CA LEU A 125 -5.53 7.22 -26.63
C LEU A 125 -4.00 7.05 -26.64
N ALA A 126 -3.44 6.53 -25.55
CA ALA A 126 -2.02 6.19 -25.42
C ALA A 126 -1.64 4.91 -26.18
N GLY A 127 -2.60 4.21 -26.81
CA GLY A 127 -2.36 2.98 -27.57
C GLY A 127 -2.27 1.71 -26.72
N ALA A 128 -2.51 1.80 -25.41
CA ALA A 128 -2.54 0.64 -24.54
C ALA A 128 -3.78 -0.23 -24.84
N ARG A 129 -3.60 -1.55 -24.73
CA ARG A 129 -4.72 -2.50 -24.91
C ARG A 129 -5.61 -2.48 -23.68
N LEU A 130 -6.92 -2.53 -23.90
CA LEU A 130 -7.90 -2.73 -22.85
C LEU A 130 -8.41 -4.17 -22.92
N VAL A 131 -8.88 -4.70 -21.79
CA VAL A 131 -9.62 -5.97 -21.81
C VAL A 131 -10.85 -5.80 -22.71
N PRO A 132 -11.09 -6.70 -23.69
CA PRO A 132 -12.27 -6.64 -24.55
C PRO A 132 -13.54 -6.57 -23.69
N GLY A 133 -14.40 -5.60 -23.95
CA GLY A 133 -15.53 -5.32 -23.06
C GLY A 133 -16.40 -4.17 -23.54
N THR A 134 -17.46 -3.87 -22.80
CA THR A 134 -18.31 -2.71 -23.08
C THR A 134 -17.56 -1.41 -22.71
N ALA A 135 -17.75 -0.38 -23.53
CA ALA A 135 -17.20 0.95 -23.28
C ALA A 135 -18.03 1.72 -22.23
N ASN A 136 -19.35 1.49 -22.23
CA ASN A 136 -20.30 2.11 -21.32
C ASN A 136 -21.00 1.04 -20.46
N PRO A 137 -21.60 1.43 -19.32
CA PRO A 137 -22.51 0.57 -18.59
C PRO A 137 -23.65 0.10 -19.50
N ILE A 138 -24.09 -1.14 -19.29
CA ILE A 138 -25.14 -1.76 -20.09
C ILE A 138 -26.49 -1.11 -19.73
N ALA A 139 -27.23 -0.65 -20.73
CA ALA A 139 -28.53 -0.01 -20.51
C ALA A 139 -29.68 -1.02 -20.44
N THR A 140 -29.60 -2.14 -21.17
CA THR A 140 -30.68 -3.14 -21.24
C THR A 140 -30.17 -4.58 -21.26
N VAL A 141 -30.99 -5.53 -20.80
CA VAL A 141 -30.67 -6.98 -20.86
C VAL A 141 -30.49 -7.45 -22.31
N ALA A 142 -31.26 -6.91 -23.26
CA ALA A 142 -31.16 -7.29 -24.67
C ALA A 142 -29.80 -6.89 -25.27
N GLU A 143 -29.36 -5.65 -25.01
CA GLU A 143 -28.02 -5.16 -25.35
C GLU A 143 -26.94 -6.02 -24.68
N ALA A 144 -27.12 -6.35 -23.40
CA ALA A 144 -26.19 -7.18 -22.63
C ALA A 144 -25.94 -8.53 -23.30
N VAL A 145 -27.01 -9.21 -23.75
CA VAL A 145 -26.93 -10.54 -24.39
C VAL A 145 -26.23 -10.46 -25.74
N GLN A 146 -26.50 -9.42 -26.52
CA GLN A 146 -25.82 -9.24 -27.81
C GLN A 146 -24.32 -9.03 -27.60
N VAL A 147 -23.94 -8.08 -26.74
CA VAL A 147 -22.53 -7.77 -26.50
C VAL A 147 -21.79 -8.96 -25.85
N ALA A 148 -22.46 -9.71 -24.97
CA ALA A 148 -21.89 -10.92 -24.39
C ALA A 148 -21.49 -11.96 -25.46
N ARG A 149 -22.29 -12.10 -26.53
CA ARG A 149 -21.98 -12.99 -27.66
C ARG A 149 -20.85 -12.47 -28.54
N GLU A 150 -20.77 -11.16 -28.71
CA GLU A 150 -19.70 -10.50 -29.48
C GLU A 150 -18.34 -10.60 -28.79
N ILE A 151 -18.30 -10.43 -27.46
CA ILE A 151 -17.06 -10.58 -26.66
C ILE A 151 -16.66 -12.06 -26.56
N GLY A 152 -17.63 -12.95 -26.37
CA GLY A 152 -17.42 -14.37 -26.14
C GLY A 152 -17.21 -14.73 -24.66
N PHE A 153 -17.67 -15.92 -24.28
CA PHE A 153 -17.55 -16.43 -22.91
C PHE A 153 -16.21 -17.13 -22.67
N PRO A 154 -15.67 -17.14 -21.43
CA PRO A 154 -16.28 -16.61 -20.20
C PRO A 154 -16.16 -15.08 -20.06
N LEU A 155 -17.12 -14.49 -19.34
CA LEU A 155 -17.23 -13.05 -19.11
C LEU A 155 -17.13 -12.71 -17.62
N LEU A 156 -16.74 -11.47 -17.36
CA LEU A 156 -16.73 -10.85 -16.04
C LEU A 156 -17.67 -9.65 -16.06
N ILE A 157 -18.68 -9.66 -15.19
CA ILE A 157 -19.58 -8.53 -14.96
C ILE A 157 -18.99 -7.70 -13.83
N LYS A 158 -18.79 -6.39 -14.06
CA LYS A 158 -18.22 -5.46 -13.08
C LYS A 158 -19.19 -4.31 -12.79
N ALA A 159 -19.32 -3.92 -11.53
CA ALA A 159 -20.04 -2.70 -11.14
C ALA A 159 -19.31 -1.44 -11.63
N ALA A 160 -20.04 -0.48 -12.22
CA ALA A 160 -19.48 0.77 -12.73
C ALA A 160 -18.93 1.67 -11.60
N ALA A 161 -19.70 1.79 -10.50
CA ALA A 161 -19.34 2.56 -9.32
C ALA A 161 -18.45 1.81 -8.30
N GLY A 162 -18.06 0.56 -8.58
CA GLY A 162 -17.33 -0.29 -7.66
C GLY A 162 -15.81 -0.14 -7.71
N GLY A 163 -15.10 -0.67 -6.70
CA GLY A 163 -13.64 -0.74 -6.62
C GLY A 163 -13.20 -1.86 -5.65
N GLY A 164 -11.93 -2.29 -5.73
CA GLY A 164 -11.36 -3.25 -4.77
C GLY A 164 -12.05 -4.62 -4.72
N GLY A 165 -12.39 -5.20 -5.88
CA GLY A 165 -12.88 -6.59 -5.90
C GLY A 165 -14.38 -6.80 -5.75
N LYS A 166 -15.08 -5.84 -5.13
CA LYS A 166 -16.49 -5.98 -4.74
C LYS A 166 -17.43 -5.74 -5.94
N GLY A 167 -18.43 -6.60 -6.09
CA GLY A 167 -19.43 -6.49 -7.16
C GLY A 167 -18.98 -7.04 -8.52
N MET A 168 -18.08 -8.03 -8.51
CA MET A 168 -17.71 -8.78 -9.71
C MET A 168 -18.39 -10.16 -9.73
N GLN A 169 -18.88 -10.57 -10.89
CA GLN A 169 -19.49 -11.88 -11.09
C GLN A 169 -18.98 -12.51 -12.39
N ILE A 170 -18.53 -13.76 -12.31
CA ILE A 170 -18.10 -14.54 -13.48
C ILE A 170 -19.33 -15.17 -14.14
N VAL A 171 -19.36 -15.15 -15.47
CA VAL A 171 -20.34 -15.87 -16.28
C VAL A 171 -19.61 -16.82 -17.23
N GLU A 172 -19.80 -18.11 -17.03
CA GLU A 172 -19.15 -19.15 -17.85
C GLU A 172 -19.86 -19.40 -19.17
N THR A 173 -21.18 -19.24 -19.23
CA THR A 173 -21.98 -19.62 -20.39
C THR A 173 -23.10 -18.64 -20.67
N ASN A 174 -23.57 -18.63 -21.93
CA ASN A 174 -24.71 -17.83 -22.37
C ASN A 174 -25.98 -18.11 -21.54
N ASP A 175 -26.22 -19.37 -21.17
CA ASP A 175 -27.44 -19.76 -20.46
C ASP A 175 -27.50 -19.18 -19.03
N ALA A 176 -26.35 -19.04 -18.38
CA ALA A 176 -26.26 -18.45 -17.04
C ALA A 176 -26.28 -16.91 -17.04
N PHE A 177 -26.10 -16.28 -18.21
CA PHE A 177 -25.81 -14.84 -18.31
C PHE A 177 -26.93 -13.95 -17.76
N ALA A 178 -28.18 -14.18 -18.16
CA ALA A 178 -29.29 -13.33 -17.75
C ALA A 178 -29.51 -13.33 -16.23
N SER A 179 -29.43 -14.51 -15.59
CA SER A 179 -29.55 -14.63 -14.13
C SER A 179 -28.38 -13.98 -13.40
N THR A 180 -27.15 -14.16 -13.90
CA THR A 180 -25.96 -13.59 -13.27
C THR A 180 -25.91 -12.07 -13.41
N LEU A 181 -26.34 -11.53 -14.56
CA LEU A 181 -26.47 -10.09 -14.77
C LEU A 181 -27.43 -9.44 -13.76
N ALA A 182 -28.64 -10.01 -13.62
CA ALA A 182 -29.60 -9.51 -12.64
C ALA A 182 -29.09 -9.61 -11.20
N SER A 183 -28.33 -10.67 -10.88
CA SER A 183 -27.66 -10.80 -9.59
C SER A 183 -26.61 -9.70 -9.38
N ALA A 184 -25.72 -9.50 -10.36
CA ALA A 184 -24.66 -8.50 -10.31
C ALA A 184 -25.20 -7.08 -10.14
N GLN A 185 -26.27 -6.71 -10.85
CA GLN A 185 -26.91 -5.40 -10.73
C GLN A 185 -27.51 -5.17 -9.33
N ARG A 186 -28.14 -6.19 -8.73
CA ARG A 186 -28.65 -6.10 -7.35
C ARG A 186 -27.52 -5.95 -6.33
N ILE A 187 -26.42 -6.68 -6.51
CA ILE A 187 -25.23 -6.56 -5.65
C ILE A 187 -24.62 -5.17 -5.79
N ALA A 188 -24.48 -4.66 -7.02
CA ALA A 188 -23.95 -3.32 -7.29
C ALA A 188 -24.81 -2.24 -6.64
N LEU A 189 -26.14 -2.32 -6.81
CA LEU A 189 -27.08 -1.38 -6.19
C LEU A 189 -27.00 -1.42 -4.66
N ALA A 190 -26.96 -2.61 -4.06
CA ALA A 190 -26.88 -2.76 -2.62
C ALA A 190 -25.55 -2.28 -2.03
N ALA A 191 -24.44 -2.48 -2.77
CA ALA A 191 -23.11 -2.13 -2.30
C ALA A 191 -22.72 -0.67 -2.56
N PHE A 192 -23.21 -0.08 -3.66
CA PHE A 192 -22.73 1.21 -4.17
C PHE A 192 -23.83 2.24 -4.42
N GLY A 193 -25.11 1.88 -4.23
CA GLY A 193 -26.24 2.75 -4.56
C GLY A 193 -26.47 2.95 -6.07
N ASP A 194 -25.68 2.27 -6.91
CA ASP A 194 -25.77 2.31 -8.37
C ASP A 194 -25.71 0.88 -8.93
N GLY A 195 -26.77 0.48 -9.63
CA GLY A 195 -26.91 -0.84 -10.26
C GLY A 195 -26.22 -0.98 -11.61
N SER A 196 -25.55 0.06 -12.09
CA SER A 196 -24.88 0.09 -13.39
C SER A 196 -23.72 -0.90 -13.43
N VAL A 197 -23.68 -1.73 -14.49
CA VAL A 197 -22.64 -2.76 -14.69
C VAL A 197 -22.10 -2.71 -16.11
N TYR A 198 -20.87 -3.17 -16.31
CA TYR A 198 -20.23 -3.35 -17.61
C TYR A 198 -19.66 -4.75 -17.76
N LEU A 199 -19.43 -5.20 -19.01
CA LEU A 199 -18.90 -6.53 -19.30
C LEU A 199 -17.45 -6.43 -19.75
N GLU A 200 -16.66 -7.40 -19.34
CA GLU A 200 -15.33 -7.66 -19.89
C GLU A 200 -15.16 -9.15 -20.16
N ARG A 201 -14.29 -9.50 -21.10
CA ARG A 201 -13.79 -10.87 -21.22
C ARG A 201 -13.08 -11.24 -19.92
N LEU A 202 -13.37 -12.42 -19.40
CA LEU A 202 -12.61 -12.94 -18.27
C LEU A 202 -11.23 -13.37 -18.77
N VAL A 203 -10.18 -12.70 -18.28
CA VAL A 203 -8.81 -13.20 -18.38
C VAL A 203 -8.63 -14.23 -17.28
N ARG A 204 -8.32 -15.48 -17.63
CA ARG A 204 -8.16 -16.57 -16.66
C ARG A 204 -6.72 -16.63 -16.17
N ARG A 205 -6.56 -16.92 -14.87
CA ARG A 205 -5.25 -16.96 -14.20
C ARG A 205 -4.33 -15.80 -14.62
N PRO A 206 -4.80 -14.54 -14.70
CA PRO A 206 -3.95 -13.45 -15.09
C PRO A 206 -2.89 -13.23 -14.03
N ARG A 207 -1.75 -12.70 -14.46
CA ARG A 207 -0.80 -12.03 -13.56
C ARG A 207 -1.16 -10.56 -13.45
N HIS A 208 -1.09 -10.01 -12.26
CA HIS A 208 -1.22 -8.58 -12.04
C HIS A 208 0.19 -7.98 -12.08
N ILE A 209 0.50 -7.30 -13.18
CA ILE A 209 1.79 -6.65 -13.38
C ILE A 209 1.60 -5.15 -13.38
N GLU A 210 2.47 -4.42 -12.71
CA GLU A 210 2.38 -2.98 -12.64
C GLU A 210 3.73 -2.31 -12.87
N VAL A 211 3.71 -1.07 -13.35
CA VAL A 211 4.91 -0.30 -13.68
C VAL A 211 4.94 0.97 -12.85
N GLN A 212 6.01 1.15 -12.09
CA GLN A 212 6.28 2.42 -11.41
C GLN A 212 6.55 3.49 -12.47
N ILE A 213 5.86 4.63 -12.37
CA ILE A 213 6.19 5.83 -13.14
C ILE A 213 6.57 6.99 -12.23
N PHE A 214 7.36 7.90 -12.76
CA PHE A 214 7.59 9.22 -12.18
C PHE A 214 7.51 10.26 -13.31
N GLY A 215 6.67 11.28 -13.14
CA GLY A 215 6.44 12.30 -14.16
C GLY A 215 6.65 13.73 -13.66
N ASP A 216 6.84 14.66 -14.59
CA ASP A 216 7.06 16.08 -14.30
C ASP A 216 5.77 16.93 -14.37
N GLY A 217 4.66 16.34 -14.81
CA GLY A 217 3.39 17.05 -15.05
C GLY A 217 3.38 17.91 -16.32
N ALA A 218 4.45 17.91 -17.11
CA ALA A 218 4.66 18.73 -18.30
C ALA A 218 5.03 17.91 -19.57
N GLY A 219 5.08 16.58 -19.46
CA GLY A 219 5.19 15.66 -20.59
C GLY A 219 6.41 14.73 -20.55
N ASP A 220 7.33 14.92 -19.60
CA ASP A 220 8.38 13.94 -19.33
C ASP A 220 7.90 12.93 -18.27
N VAL A 221 8.04 11.65 -18.60
CA VAL A 221 7.63 10.54 -17.73
C VAL A 221 8.66 9.43 -17.91
N ILE A 222 9.14 8.89 -16.79
CA ILE A 222 10.02 7.73 -16.77
C ILE A 222 9.31 6.53 -16.14
N ALA A 223 9.69 5.33 -16.58
CA ALA A 223 9.33 4.08 -15.92
C ALA A 223 10.49 3.62 -15.01
N LEU A 224 10.16 3.15 -13.81
CA LEU A 224 11.10 2.65 -12.79
C LEU A 224 10.83 1.17 -12.49
N GLY A 225 10.85 0.36 -13.55
CA GLY A 225 10.71 -1.09 -13.49
C GLY A 225 9.27 -1.58 -13.28
N ASP A 226 9.10 -2.88 -13.48
CA ASP A 226 7.87 -3.63 -13.27
C ASP A 226 7.85 -4.35 -11.92
N ARG A 227 6.64 -4.59 -11.39
CA ARG A 227 6.38 -5.40 -10.21
C ARG A 227 5.32 -6.46 -10.53
N ASP A 228 5.50 -7.65 -9.97
CA ASP A 228 4.46 -8.67 -9.93
C ASP A 228 3.70 -8.57 -8.60
N CYS A 229 2.40 -8.33 -8.69
CA CYS A 229 1.49 -8.25 -7.57
C CYS A 229 0.38 -9.30 -7.65
N SER A 230 0.63 -10.42 -8.35
CA SER A 230 -0.37 -11.44 -8.66
C SER A 230 -0.84 -12.19 -7.41
N VAL A 231 0.02 -12.38 -6.41
CA VAL A 231 -0.38 -13.07 -5.18
C VAL A 231 -1.34 -12.16 -4.40
N GLN A 232 -2.63 -12.47 -4.50
CA GLN A 232 -3.72 -11.68 -3.95
C GLN A 232 -4.73 -12.55 -3.20
N ARG A 233 -5.35 -11.97 -2.18
CA ARG A 233 -6.51 -12.52 -1.49
C ARG A 233 -7.68 -11.58 -1.68
N ARG A 234 -8.75 -12.05 -2.34
CA ARG A 234 -9.95 -11.24 -2.65
C ARG A 234 -9.59 -9.87 -3.26
N PHE A 235 -8.69 -9.87 -4.24
CA PHE A 235 -8.19 -8.68 -4.94
C PHE A 235 -7.34 -7.72 -4.08
N GLN A 236 -6.90 -8.15 -2.90
CA GLN A 236 -5.93 -7.44 -2.06
C GLN A 236 -4.56 -8.09 -2.24
N LYS A 237 -3.56 -7.32 -2.65
CA LYS A 237 -2.17 -7.77 -2.79
C LYS A 237 -1.60 -8.17 -1.43
N VAL A 238 -0.94 -9.33 -1.37
CA VAL A 238 -0.35 -9.86 -0.13
C VAL A 238 1.16 -10.08 -0.22
N VAL A 239 1.67 -10.39 -1.42
CA VAL A 239 3.10 -10.54 -1.73
C VAL A 239 3.37 -9.87 -3.07
N GLU A 240 4.44 -9.09 -3.12
CA GLU A 240 4.86 -8.35 -4.30
C GLU A 240 6.34 -8.57 -4.56
N GLU A 241 6.74 -8.64 -5.82
CA GLU A 241 8.15 -8.76 -6.18
C GLU A 241 8.56 -7.92 -7.37
N ALA A 242 9.81 -7.46 -7.36
CA ALA A 242 10.42 -6.68 -8.43
C ALA A 242 11.80 -7.24 -8.78
N PRO A 243 12.15 -7.34 -10.08
CA PRO A 243 11.25 -7.26 -11.22
C PRO A 243 10.26 -8.44 -11.27
N ALA A 244 9.22 -8.37 -12.09
CA ALA A 244 8.30 -9.49 -12.26
C ALA A 244 9.01 -10.69 -12.91
N PRO A 245 8.89 -11.90 -12.32
CA PRO A 245 9.60 -13.09 -12.81
C PRO A 245 9.08 -13.55 -14.18
N GLY A 246 9.94 -14.09 -15.02
CA GLY A 246 9.54 -14.77 -16.25
C GLY A 246 8.96 -13.89 -17.37
N LEU A 247 8.93 -12.55 -17.22
CA LEU A 247 8.58 -11.67 -18.33
C LEU A 247 9.70 -11.65 -19.37
N THR A 248 9.33 -11.82 -20.64
CA THR A 248 10.26 -11.59 -21.76
C THR A 248 10.61 -10.11 -21.87
N ASP A 249 11.78 -9.79 -22.44
CA ASP A 249 12.21 -8.41 -22.64
C ASP A 249 11.22 -7.61 -23.51
N ALA A 250 10.59 -8.26 -24.48
CA ALA A 250 9.57 -7.65 -25.32
C ALA A 250 8.31 -7.24 -24.54
N VAL A 251 7.84 -8.11 -23.63
CA VAL A 251 6.68 -7.80 -22.76
C VAL A 251 7.04 -6.69 -21.77
N ARG A 252 8.21 -6.75 -21.14
CA ARG A 252 8.68 -5.71 -20.22
C ARG A 252 8.81 -4.35 -20.91
N ALA A 253 9.38 -4.32 -22.11
CA ALA A 253 9.49 -3.11 -22.92
C ALA A 253 8.11 -2.56 -23.32
N ARG A 254 7.15 -3.43 -23.64
CA ARG A 254 5.76 -3.03 -23.93
C ARG A 254 5.11 -2.38 -22.71
N LEU A 255 5.15 -3.04 -21.55
CA LEU A 255 4.59 -2.53 -20.30
C LEU A 255 5.16 -1.15 -19.94
N ALA A 256 6.49 -1.00 -20.00
CA ALA A 256 7.15 0.26 -19.74
C ALA A 256 6.72 1.36 -20.73
N SER A 257 6.67 1.03 -22.03
CA SER A 257 6.26 1.98 -23.07
C SER A 257 4.80 2.41 -22.90
N ASP A 258 3.90 1.48 -22.61
CA ASP A 258 2.48 1.75 -22.42
C ASP A 258 2.28 2.61 -21.16
N ALA A 259 2.97 2.30 -20.06
CA ALA A 259 2.91 3.06 -18.82
C ALA A 259 3.40 4.51 -19.00
N ILE A 260 4.51 4.71 -19.72
CA ILE A 260 5.01 6.05 -20.07
C ILE A 260 3.99 6.80 -20.93
N ALA A 261 3.42 6.15 -21.94
CA ALA A 261 2.45 6.78 -22.84
C ALA A 261 1.17 7.21 -22.08
N ILE A 262 0.68 6.37 -21.16
CA ILE A 262 -0.45 6.67 -20.27
C ILE A 262 -0.12 7.84 -19.34
N GLY A 263 1.06 7.84 -18.72
CA GLY A 263 1.54 8.94 -17.89
C GLY A 263 1.57 10.26 -18.66
N LYS A 264 2.08 10.25 -19.89
CA LYS A 264 2.09 11.44 -20.76
C LYS A 264 0.69 11.91 -21.12
N ALA A 265 -0.20 10.99 -21.50
CA ALA A 265 -1.58 11.33 -21.86
C ALA A 265 -2.37 11.96 -20.70
N SER A 266 -1.99 11.68 -19.46
CA SER A 266 -2.63 12.21 -18.24
C SER A 266 -1.91 13.42 -17.62
N ASN A 267 -0.84 13.93 -18.26
CA ASN A 267 0.06 14.95 -17.69
C ASN A 267 0.52 14.57 -16.27
N TYR A 268 0.97 13.33 -16.11
CA TYR A 268 1.26 12.77 -14.80
C TYR A 268 2.45 13.46 -14.12
N GLY A 269 2.30 13.81 -12.84
CA GLY A 269 3.32 14.49 -12.03
C GLY A 269 3.59 13.77 -10.71
N GLY A 270 4.86 13.66 -10.31
CA GLY A 270 5.28 12.92 -9.12
C GLY A 270 5.28 11.40 -9.34
N ALA A 271 5.19 10.63 -8.26
CA ALA A 271 5.18 9.16 -8.32
C ALA A 271 3.77 8.59 -8.60
N GLY A 272 3.71 7.52 -9.37
CA GLY A 272 2.47 6.79 -9.68
C GLY A 272 2.72 5.40 -10.19
N THR A 273 1.65 4.64 -10.38
CA THR A 273 1.75 3.29 -10.94
C THR A 273 0.68 3.06 -11.98
N VAL A 274 1.06 2.42 -13.09
CA VAL A 274 0.14 1.91 -14.10
C VAL A 274 0.02 0.41 -13.94
N GLU A 275 -1.18 -0.08 -13.71
CA GLU A 275 -1.47 -1.50 -13.47
C GLU A 275 -2.00 -2.19 -14.74
N PHE A 276 -1.61 -3.45 -14.92
CA PHE A 276 -1.96 -4.29 -16.05
C PHE A 276 -2.34 -5.70 -15.61
N LEU A 277 -3.23 -6.33 -16.38
CA LEU A 277 -3.38 -7.78 -16.41
C LEU A 277 -2.48 -8.33 -17.51
N PHE A 278 -1.67 -9.32 -17.19
CA PHE A 278 -0.83 -10.07 -18.12
C PHE A 278 -1.37 -11.49 -18.25
N GLU A 279 -1.61 -11.95 -19.48
CA GLU A 279 -2.04 -13.31 -19.80
C GLU A 279 -0.82 -14.14 -20.26
N PRO A 280 -0.29 -15.05 -19.42
CA PRO A 280 0.96 -15.74 -19.70
C PRO A 280 0.94 -16.61 -20.97
N GLU A 281 -0.21 -17.09 -21.42
CA GLU A 281 -0.33 -17.97 -22.58
C GLU A 281 -0.22 -17.20 -23.91
N THR A 282 -0.78 -15.99 -23.95
CA THR A 282 -0.83 -15.16 -25.17
C THR A 282 0.21 -14.05 -25.17
N HIS A 283 0.84 -13.80 -24.02
CA HIS A 283 1.73 -12.68 -23.75
C HIS A 283 1.04 -11.31 -23.92
N GLU A 284 -0.29 -11.26 -23.90
CA GLU A 284 -1.03 -10.01 -23.99
C GLU A 284 -1.07 -9.29 -22.64
N THR A 285 -0.97 -7.97 -22.69
CA THR A 285 -1.06 -7.08 -21.54
C THR A 285 -2.27 -6.16 -21.71
N TYR A 286 -3.08 -6.02 -20.67
CA TYR A 286 -4.27 -5.18 -20.69
C TYR A 286 -4.20 -4.17 -19.56
N PHE A 287 -4.36 -2.89 -19.87
CA PHE A 287 -4.46 -1.82 -18.87
C PHE A 287 -5.63 -2.08 -17.91
N LEU A 288 -5.35 -1.91 -16.61
CA LEU A 288 -6.31 -2.06 -15.53
C LEU A 288 -6.69 -0.70 -14.95
N GLU A 289 -5.72 0.00 -14.37
CA GLU A 289 -5.92 1.31 -13.73
C GLU A 289 -4.60 2.09 -13.57
N VAL A 290 -4.72 3.35 -13.15
CA VAL A 290 -3.60 4.16 -12.68
C VAL A 290 -3.82 4.46 -11.20
N ASN A 291 -2.87 4.06 -10.35
CA ASN A 291 -2.84 4.46 -8.95
C ASN A 291 -2.06 5.76 -8.85
N ALA A 292 -2.78 6.86 -8.59
CA ALA A 292 -2.26 8.21 -8.75
C ALA A 292 -1.51 8.71 -7.50
N ARG A 293 -0.65 7.85 -6.95
CA ARG A 293 0.01 7.99 -5.64
C ARG A 293 1.16 7.00 -5.49
N LEU A 294 1.88 7.11 -4.38
CA LEU A 294 2.77 6.03 -3.93
C LEU A 294 1.94 4.77 -3.59
N GLN A 295 2.54 3.59 -3.73
CA GLN A 295 1.93 2.32 -3.36
C GLN A 295 2.65 1.68 -2.17
N VAL A 296 2.01 0.68 -1.56
CA VAL A 296 2.53 -0.02 -0.38
C VAL A 296 3.87 -0.68 -0.71
N GLU A 297 3.89 -1.32 -1.88
CA GLU A 297 4.96 -2.11 -2.50
C GLU A 297 6.07 -1.29 -3.19
N HIS A 298 6.07 0.04 -3.04
CA HIS A 298 7.19 0.86 -3.52
C HIS A 298 8.59 0.41 -3.03
N PRO A 299 8.78 -0.20 -1.84
CA PRO A 299 10.10 -0.61 -1.37
C PRO A 299 10.82 -1.60 -2.28
N VAL A 300 10.10 -2.50 -2.97
CA VAL A 300 10.76 -3.46 -3.89
C VAL A 300 11.38 -2.72 -5.09
N THR A 301 10.72 -1.68 -5.60
CA THR A 301 11.28 -0.81 -6.64
C THR A 301 12.47 0.00 -6.10
N GLU A 302 12.36 0.57 -4.89
CA GLU A 302 13.46 1.33 -4.28
C GLU A 302 14.74 0.49 -4.15
N LEU A 303 14.60 -0.76 -3.70
CA LEU A 303 15.72 -1.68 -3.51
C LEU A 303 16.34 -2.14 -4.84
N VAL A 304 15.53 -2.41 -5.87
CA VAL A 304 16.02 -2.86 -7.18
C VAL A 304 16.71 -1.73 -7.95
N HIS A 305 16.16 -0.52 -7.88
CA HIS A 305 16.64 0.62 -8.66
C HIS A 305 17.55 1.57 -7.89
N GLY A 306 17.73 1.36 -6.58
CA GLY A 306 18.57 2.21 -5.73
C GLY A 306 18.07 3.65 -5.63
N VAL A 307 16.76 3.85 -5.67
CA VAL A 307 16.11 5.17 -5.62
C VAL A 307 15.21 5.26 -4.39
N ASP A 308 15.28 6.37 -3.66
CA ASP A 308 14.30 6.71 -2.63
C ASP A 308 13.14 7.51 -3.27
N LEU A 309 11.98 6.88 -3.40
CA LEU A 309 10.83 7.46 -4.08
C LEU A 309 10.17 8.57 -3.24
N VAL A 310 10.20 8.47 -1.91
CA VAL A 310 9.62 9.49 -1.02
C VAL A 310 10.49 10.75 -1.00
N HIS A 311 11.82 10.60 -1.01
CA HIS A 311 12.75 11.71 -1.20
C HIS A 311 12.52 12.38 -2.55
N ALA A 312 12.37 11.60 -3.62
CA ALA A 312 12.11 12.14 -4.95
C ALA A 312 10.78 12.92 -4.98
N GLN A 313 9.71 12.39 -4.37
CA GLN A 313 8.43 13.09 -4.25
C GLN A 313 8.55 14.42 -3.50
N LEU A 314 9.23 14.43 -2.34
CA LEU A 314 9.40 15.64 -1.52
C LEU A 314 10.26 16.70 -2.22
N ARG A 315 11.36 16.29 -2.86
CA ARG A 315 12.23 17.19 -3.64
C ARG A 315 11.48 17.80 -4.82
N PHE A 316 10.82 16.96 -5.61
CA PHE A 316 10.04 17.38 -6.77
C PHE A 316 8.94 18.36 -6.37
N ALA A 317 8.16 18.03 -5.33
CA ALA A 317 7.11 18.90 -4.81
C ALA A 317 7.67 20.25 -4.29
N SER A 318 8.91 20.28 -3.81
CA SER A 318 9.58 21.51 -3.37
C SER A 318 10.14 22.38 -4.50
N GLY A 319 9.88 22.01 -5.77
CA GLY A 319 10.27 22.76 -6.96
C GLY A 319 11.57 22.27 -7.63
N THR A 320 12.18 21.18 -7.17
CA THR A 320 13.34 20.59 -7.87
C THR A 320 12.88 19.92 -9.16
N PRO A 321 13.53 20.17 -10.32
CA PRO A 321 13.21 19.48 -11.57
C PRO A 321 13.20 17.95 -11.42
N MET A 322 12.26 17.27 -12.07
CA MET A 322 12.01 15.82 -11.89
C MET A 322 13.28 14.97 -11.92
N ARG A 323 14.09 15.08 -12.98
CA ARG A 323 15.30 14.26 -13.16
C ARG A 323 16.37 14.56 -12.11
N GLU A 324 16.47 15.81 -11.69
CA GLU A 324 17.38 16.21 -10.61
C GLU A 324 16.90 15.66 -9.26
N ALA A 325 15.60 15.74 -8.97
CA ALA A 325 15.00 15.18 -7.75
C ALA A 325 15.25 13.67 -7.64
N LEU A 326 15.07 12.93 -8.74
CA LEU A 326 15.37 11.50 -8.81
C LEU A 326 16.85 11.19 -8.64
N ALA A 327 17.73 11.91 -9.35
CA ALA A 327 19.18 11.71 -9.26
C ALA A 327 19.71 11.98 -7.84
N GLN A 328 19.24 13.06 -7.19
CA GLN A 328 19.56 13.36 -5.80
C GLN A 328 19.00 12.34 -4.80
N SER A 329 18.02 11.54 -5.23
CA SER A 329 17.41 10.48 -4.44
C SER A 329 17.98 9.09 -4.80
N GLY A 330 19.09 9.03 -5.54
CA GLY A 330 19.85 7.81 -5.81
C GLY A 330 19.59 7.17 -7.18
N TRP A 331 18.54 7.59 -7.91
CA TRP A 331 18.27 7.05 -9.23
C TRP A 331 19.41 7.31 -10.21
N ARG A 332 19.78 6.27 -10.97
CA ARG A 332 20.78 6.35 -12.03
C ARG A 332 20.11 6.10 -13.36
N ASP A 333 20.14 7.10 -14.23
CA ASP A 333 19.62 6.98 -15.59
C ASP A 333 20.37 5.87 -16.36
N PRO A 334 19.68 4.78 -16.77
CA PRO A 334 20.32 3.69 -17.49
C PRO A 334 20.92 4.12 -18.84
N ALA A 335 20.42 5.19 -19.46
CA ALA A 335 20.96 5.72 -20.70
C ALA A 335 22.34 6.37 -20.53
N ILE A 336 22.65 6.85 -19.32
CA ILE A 336 23.90 7.54 -18.99
C ILE A 336 24.87 6.59 -18.27
N HIS A 337 24.36 5.80 -17.34
CA HIS A 337 25.17 4.99 -16.42
C HIS A 337 25.22 3.50 -16.77
N GLY A 338 24.48 3.08 -17.81
CA GLY A 338 24.27 1.67 -18.11
C GLY A 338 23.23 1.03 -17.18
N GLN A 339 22.84 -0.21 -17.50
CA GLN A 339 21.88 -0.94 -16.68
C GLN A 339 22.49 -1.28 -15.30
N PRO A 340 21.75 -1.09 -14.20
CA PRO A 340 22.22 -1.53 -12.89
C PRO A 340 22.40 -3.06 -12.86
N ALA A 341 23.24 -3.53 -11.94
CA ALA A 341 23.35 -4.96 -11.68
C ALA A 341 21.97 -5.54 -11.32
N PRO A 342 21.62 -6.75 -11.79
CA PRO A 342 20.31 -7.33 -11.52
C PRO A 342 20.17 -7.53 -10.01
N LEU A 343 19.10 -6.94 -9.46
CA LEU A 343 18.63 -7.17 -8.11
C LEU A 343 17.20 -7.69 -8.18
N HIS A 344 16.82 -8.42 -7.15
CA HIS A 344 15.46 -8.89 -6.94
C HIS A 344 15.05 -8.57 -5.51
N ALA A 345 13.82 -8.11 -5.33
CA ALA A 345 13.24 -7.82 -4.04
C ALA A 345 11.83 -8.39 -3.95
N ILE A 346 11.47 -8.91 -2.78
CA ILE A 346 10.16 -9.50 -2.49
C ILE A 346 9.67 -8.93 -1.17
N GLU A 347 8.46 -8.36 -1.17
CA GLU A 347 7.78 -7.82 -0.01
C GLU A 347 6.67 -8.77 0.46
N ALA A 348 6.56 -8.93 1.78
CA ALA A 348 5.46 -9.62 2.44
C ALA A 348 4.71 -8.62 3.35
N ARG A 349 3.39 -8.51 3.16
CA ARG A 349 2.52 -7.66 3.97
C ARG A 349 2.08 -8.37 5.25
N ILE A 350 2.67 -7.99 6.38
CA ILE A 350 2.27 -8.52 7.68
C ILE A 350 1.03 -7.76 8.14
N GLY A 351 -0.09 -8.45 8.23
CA GLY A 351 -1.39 -7.89 8.63
C GLY A 351 -1.95 -8.59 9.86
N ALA A 352 -2.80 -7.89 10.61
CA ALA A 352 -3.55 -8.40 11.76
C ALA A 352 -4.76 -9.22 11.30
N GLU A 353 -4.51 -10.41 10.76
CA GLU A 353 -5.54 -11.31 10.23
C GLU A 353 -5.27 -12.76 10.64
N ASP A 354 -6.33 -13.47 11.00
CA ASP A 354 -6.31 -14.90 11.25
C ASP A 354 -6.47 -15.66 9.93
N VAL A 355 -5.34 -16.02 9.32
CA VAL A 355 -5.29 -16.72 8.02
C VAL A 355 -5.85 -18.15 8.08
N ALA A 356 -5.92 -18.75 9.27
CA ALA A 356 -6.50 -20.08 9.47
C ALA A 356 -8.03 -20.02 9.44
N ASN A 357 -8.60 -18.96 10.01
CA ASN A 357 -10.04 -18.73 10.10
C ASN A 357 -10.56 -17.79 9.02
N GLY A 358 -10.19 -18.05 7.76
CA GLY A 358 -10.73 -17.33 6.61
C GLY A 358 -10.24 -15.89 6.46
N TRP A 359 -9.08 -15.56 7.05
CA TRP A 359 -8.47 -14.23 7.04
C TRP A 359 -9.39 -13.22 7.73
N ALA A 360 -9.89 -13.59 8.92
CA ALA A 360 -10.71 -12.71 9.74
C ALA A 360 -9.82 -11.63 10.38
N PRO A 361 -10.27 -10.36 10.47
CA PRO A 361 -9.52 -9.32 11.17
C PRO A 361 -9.25 -9.72 12.63
N SER A 362 -8.02 -9.57 13.08
CA SER A 362 -7.59 -9.88 14.45
C SER A 362 -7.35 -8.61 15.24
N ALA A 363 -8.40 -8.12 15.92
CA ALA A 363 -8.28 -7.01 16.85
C ALA A 363 -7.68 -7.46 18.20
N GLY A 364 -6.94 -6.56 18.86
CA GLY A 364 -6.37 -6.82 20.17
C GLY A 364 -5.11 -6.01 20.44
N ARG A 365 -4.50 -6.27 21.59
CA ARG A 365 -3.31 -5.56 22.04
C ARG A 365 -2.05 -6.35 21.71
N ILE A 366 -1.12 -5.72 20.98
CA ILE A 366 0.17 -6.32 20.67
C ILE A 366 0.98 -6.53 21.96
N GLY A 367 1.48 -7.75 22.13
CA GLY A 367 2.32 -8.19 23.23
C GLY A 367 3.80 -7.86 22.99
N ILE A 368 4.54 -8.81 22.42
CA ILE A 368 5.92 -8.64 21.96
C ILE A 368 5.91 -8.33 20.47
N VAL A 369 6.83 -7.45 20.07
CA VAL A 369 7.27 -7.31 18.68
C VAL A 369 8.78 -7.56 18.64
N ARG A 370 9.22 -8.49 17.79
CA ARG A 370 10.62 -8.67 17.39
C ARG A 370 10.68 -8.61 15.87
N GLU A 371 11.10 -7.47 15.34
CA GLU A 371 11.30 -7.30 13.89
C GLU A 371 12.61 -7.98 13.45
N PRO A 372 12.62 -8.62 12.27
CA PRO A 372 13.85 -9.19 11.73
C PRO A 372 14.80 -8.10 11.24
N ALA A 373 16.09 -8.45 11.14
CA ALA A 373 17.12 -7.53 10.70
C ALA A 373 18.22 -8.28 9.92
N GLY A 374 19.32 -7.57 9.64
CA GLY A 374 20.52 -8.13 9.02
C GLY A 374 20.57 -7.97 7.50
N PRO A 375 21.62 -8.53 6.86
CA PRO A 375 21.89 -8.28 5.45
C PRO A 375 20.74 -8.69 4.53
N GLY A 376 20.40 -7.77 3.60
CA GLY A 376 19.39 -7.98 2.57
C GLY A 376 17.95 -8.04 3.08
N VAL A 377 17.68 -7.47 4.26
CA VAL A 377 16.34 -7.35 4.85
C VAL A 377 16.03 -5.87 5.12
N ARG A 378 14.84 -5.43 4.72
CA ARG A 378 14.25 -4.14 5.09
C ARG A 378 12.92 -4.39 5.80
N VAL A 379 12.62 -3.58 6.81
CA VAL A 379 11.34 -3.61 7.53
C VAL A 379 10.79 -2.19 7.63
N ASP A 380 9.61 -1.99 7.06
CA ASP A 380 8.83 -0.77 7.16
C ASP A 380 7.64 -1.06 8.09
N SER A 381 7.56 -0.42 9.26
CA SER A 381 6.67 -0.87 10.33
C SER A 381 6.24 0.23 11.28
N ALA A 382 4.97 0.17 11.69
CA ALA A 382 4.42 0.93 12.80
C ALA A 382 4.10 0.07 14.04
N CYS A 383 4.51 -1.20 14.04
CA CYS A 383 4.27 -2.13 15.15
C CYS A 383 5.11 -1.79 16.37
N GLU A 384 4.44 -1.69 17.53
CA GLU A 384 5.11 -1.54 18.82
C GLU A 384 4.39 -2.36 19.90
N PRO A 385 5.13 -2.87 20.91
CA PRO A 385 4.52 -3.47 22.09
C PRO A 385 3.48 -2.55 22.72
N GLY A 386 2.27 -3.07 22.94
CA GLY A 386 1.17 -2.35 23.55
C GLY A 386 0.31 -1.54 22.58
N LEU A 387 0.60 -1.53 21.27
CA LEU A 387 -0.28 -1.00 20.24
C LEU A 387 -1.63 -1.74 20.28
N GLU A 388 -2.72 -0.97 20.31
CA GLU A 388 -4.08 -1.50 20.19
C GLU A 388 -4.47 -1.56 18.72
N VAL A 389 -4.68 -2.77 18.21
CA VAL A 389 -5.18 -3.00 16.85
C VAL A 389 -6.69 -3.07 16.89
N GLY A 390 -7.34 -2.05 16.32
CA GLY A 390 -8.79 -1.97 16.18
C GLY A 390 -9.30 -2.50 14.84
N VAL A 391 -10.61 -2.35 14.63
CA VAL A 391 -11.30 -2.71 13.37
C VAL A 391 -11.57 -1.50 12.46
N HIS A 392 -11.11 -0.32 12.86
CA HIS A 392 -11.44 0.95 12.18
C HIS A 392 -10.60 1.21 10.92
N TYR A 393 -9.44 0.56 10.79
CA TYR A 393 -8.46 0.80 9.74
C TYR A 393 -8.02 -0.52 9.10
N ASP A 394 -7.22 -0.39 8.04
CA ASP A 394 -6.57 -1.52 7.39
C ASP A 394 -5.73 -2.35 8.37
N SER A 395 -5.66 -3.67 8.13
CA SER A 395 -4.97 -4.64 8.98
C SER A 395 -3.46 -4.58 8.89
N LEU A 396 -2.88 -3.86 7.92
CA LEU A 396 -1.43 -3.80 7.70
C LEU A 396 -0.69 -3.26 8.94
N LEU A 397 0.25 -4.07 9.41
CA LEU A 397 1.06 -3.87 10.60
C LEU A 397 2.50 -3.49 10.24
N SER A 398 3.10 -4.25 9.34
CA SER A 398 4.45 -4.04 8.83
C SER A 398 4.63 -4.67 7.46
N LYS A 399 5.71 -4.28 6.78
CA LYS A 399 6.15 -4.84 5.51
C LYS A 399 7.55 -5.38 5.73
N VAL A 400 7.78 -6.65 5.37
CA VAL A 400 9.11 -7.28 5.46
C VAL A 400 9.57 -7.57 4.05
N ILE A 401 10.72 -7.01 3.68
CA ILE A 401 11.26 -7.09 2.33
C ILE A 401 12.60 -7.82 2.35
N GLY A 402 12.71 -8.90 1.60
CA GLY A 402 13.96 -9.60 1.34
C GLY A 402 14.46 -9.27 -0.06
N TRP A 403 15.75 -8.98 -0.20
CA TRP A 403 16.33 -8.61 -1.49
C TRP A 403 17.75 -9.14 -1.68
N GLY A 404 18.19 -9.26 -2.92
CA GLY A 404 19.52 -9.75 -3.27
C GLY A 404 19.78 -9.77 -4.78
N PRO A 405 20.93 -10.31 -5.22
CA PRO A 405 21.31 -10.32 -6.64
C PRO A 405 20.52 -11.32 -7.49
N THR A 406 19.79 -12.24 -6.86
CA THR A 406 18.87 -13.16 -7.55
C THR A 406 17.59 -13.32 -6.74
N ARG A 407 16.53 -13.78 -7.42
CA ARG A 407 15.24 -14.10 -6.79
C ARG A 407 15.39 -15.15 -5.70
N GLU A 408 16.18 -16.19 -5.92
CA GLU A 408 16.41 -17.27 -4.95
C GLU A 408 17.04 -16.74 -3.66
N ILE A 409 17.99 -15.80 -3.78
CA ILE A 409 18.62 -15.17 -2.61
C ILE A 409 17.62 -14.26 -1.89
N ALA A 410 16.80 -13.50 -2.63
CA ALA A 410 15.74 -12.68 -2.03
C ALA A 410 14.74 -13.55 -1.24
N ILE A 411 14.30 -14.68 -1.81
CA ILE A 411 13.42 -15.66 -1.15
C ILE A 411 14.10 -16.23 0.10
N ALA A 412 15.36 -16.67 0.02
CA ALA A 412 16.07 -17.23 1.16
C ALA A 412 16.20 -16.24 2.32
N ARG A 413 16.49 -14.97 2.01
CA ARG A 413 16.59 -13.89 3.00
C ARG A 413 15.23 -13.54 3.62
N LEU A 414 14.17 -13.46 2.80
CA LEU A 414 12.83 -13.20 3.28
C LEU A 414 12.32 -14.35 4.17
N ARG A 415 12.57 -15.61 3.80
CA ARG A 415 12.25 -16.78 4.63
C ARG A 415 12.88 -16.69 6.02
N ARG A 416 14.19 -16.42 6.08
CA ARG A 416 14.89 -16.21 7.35
C ARG A 416 14.23 -15.08 8.15
N ALA A 417 14.02 -13.93 7.52
CA ALA A 417 13.43 -12.76 8.17
C ALA A 417 12.04 -13.07 8.76
N LEU A 418 11.19 -13.78 8.03
CA LEU A 418 9.85 -14.14 8.50
C LEU A 418 9.88 -15.20 9.60
N ASP A 419 10.82 -16.14 9.59
CA ASP A 419 11.01 -17.11 10.68
C ASP A 419 11.51 -16.41 11.96
N GLU A 420 12.30 -15.34 11.84
CA GLU A 420 12.79 -14.53 12.95
C GLU A 420 11.74 -13.53 13.49
N HIS A 421 10.75 -13.15 12.68
CA HIS A 421 9.74 -12.16 13.03
C HIS A 421 8.72 -12.72 14.05
N VAL A 422 8.57 -12.02 15.18
CA VAL A 422 7.64 -12.39 16.24
C VAL A 422 6.70 -11.23 16.53
N ILE A 423 5.40 -11.50 16.48
CA ILE A 423 4.33 -10.65 16.97
C ILE A 423 3.44 -11.52 17.85
N THR A 424 3.10 -11.08 19.06
CA THR A 424 2.19 -11.82 19.96
C THR A 424 1.00 -10.95 20.38
N GLY A 425 -0.06 -11.59 20.90
CA GLY A 425 -1.26 -10.91 21.40
C GLY A 425 -2.38 -10.77 20.37
N ILE A 426 -2.09 -10.98 19.10
CA ILE A 426 -3.02 -11.01 17.96
C ILE A 426 -2.57 -12.08 16.96
N GLU A 427 -3.49 -12.54 16.12
CA GLU A 427 -3.16 -13.35 14.95
C GLU A 427 -2.63 -12.47 13.81
N THR A 428 -1.79 -13.07 12.95
CA THR A 428 -1.14 -12.36 11.85
C THR A 428 -1.05 -13.20 10.58
N THR A 429 -0.75 -12.53 9.45
CA THR A 429 -0.50 -13.19 8.16
C THR A 429 0.87 -13.90 8.06
N LEU A 430 1.69 -13.89 9.12
CA LEU A 430 3.01 -14.55 9.13
C LEU A 430 2.97 -16.04 8.71
N PRO A 431 2.01 -16.89 9.18
CA PRO A 431 1.97 -18.28 8.78
C PRO A 431 1.80 -18.47 7.27
N PHE A 432 0.94 -17.66 6.64
CA PHE A 432 0.76 -17.68 5.19
C PHE A 432 2.06 -17.33 4.46
N HIS A 433 2.75 -16.26 4.89
CA HIS A 433 4.00 -15.83 4.25
C HIS A 433 5.13 -16.85 4.42
N ARG A 434 5.18 -17.55 5.55
CA ARG A 434 6.12 -18.67 5.73
C ARG A 434 5.81 -19.82 4.79
N TRP A 435 4.55 -20.14 4.58
CA TRP A 435 4.13 -21.22 3.69
C TRP A 435 4.42 -20.88 2.21
N ILE A 436 4.02 -19.71 1.72
CA ILE A 436 4.10 -19.38 0.28
C ILE A 436 5.55 -19.39 -0.22
N LEU A 437 6.51 -18.92 0.58
CA LEU A 437 7.93 -18.91 0.20
C LEU A 437 8.57 -20.31 0.16
N ARG A 438 7.83 -21.35 0.54
CA ARG A 438 8.21 -22.76 0.44
C ARG A 438 7.38 -23.50 -0.63
N HIS A 439 6.37 -22.86 -1.19
CA HIS A 439 5.45 -23.47 -2.16
C HIS A 439 6.07 -23.49 -3.57
N GLN A 440 6.01 -24.65 -4.25
CA GLN A 440 6.69 -24.84 -5.54
C GLN A 440 6.23 -23.87 -6.63
N ALA A 441 4.91 -23.62 -6.74
CA ALA A 441 4.39 -22.69 -7.76
C ALA A 441 4.92 -21.25 -7.55
N PHE A 442 5.08 -20.81 -6.30
CA PHE A 442 5.72 -19.52 -6.03
C PHE A 442 7.22 -19.56 -6.36
N LEU A 443 7.93 -20.63 -5.99
CA LEU A 443 9.36 -20.79 -6.28
C LEU A 443 9.65 -20.80 -7.80
N SER A 444 8.77 -21.38 -8.62
CA SER A 444 8.90 -21.37 -10.08
C SER A 444 8.41 -20.09 -10.75
N GLY A 445 7.72 -19.20 -10.02
CA GLY A 445 7.08 -18.01 -10.59
C GLY A 445 5.77 -18.31 -11.35
N ASP A 446 5.19 -19.51 -11.18
CA ASP A 446 3.87 -19.85 -11.69
C ASP A 446 2.80 -19.32 -10.71
N VAL A 447 2.56 -18.01 -10.80
CA VAL A 447 1.60 -17.30 -9.95
C VAL A 447 0.53 -16.64 -10.81
N SER A 448 -0.66 -16.48 -10.23
CA SER A 448 -1.80 -15.79 -10.82
C SER A 448 -2.58 -15.06 -9.72
N THR A 449 -3.54 -14.22 -10.09
CA THR A 449 -4.49 -13.62 -9.13
C THR A 449 -5.31 -14.63 -8.34
N ASP A 450 -5.37 -15.87 -8.82
CA ASP A 450 -6.13 -16.96 -8.22
C ASP A 450 -5.26 -17.81 -7.28
N PHE A 451 -3.95 -17.55 -7.20
CA PHE A 451 -2.97 -18.38 -6.47
C PHE A 451 -3.40 -18.73 -5.04
N VAL A 452 -3.86 -17.74 -4.25
CA VAL A 452 -4.27 -17.99 -2.86
C VAL A 452 -5.51 -18.88 -2.83
N ALA A 453 -6.47 -18.68 -3.73
CA ALA A 453 -7.67 -19.50 -3.80
C ALA A 453 -7.38 -20.94 -4.27
N GLU A 454 -6.40 -21.11 -5.15
CA GLU A 454 -6.00 -22.40 -5.71
C GLU A 454 -5.13 -23.23 -4.76
N HIS A 455 -4.26 -22.59 -3.97
CA HIS A 455 -3.19 -23.27 -3.25
C HIS A 455 -3.25 -23.14 -1.72
N TRP A 456 -3.88 -22.11 -1.15
CA TRP A 456 -3.91 -21.93 0.30
C TRP A 456 -5.04 -22.76 0.93
N ASP A 457 -4.67 -23.86 1.57
CA ASP A 457 -5.54 -24.59 2.49
C ASP A 457 -4.93 -24.55 3.91
N PRO A 458 -5.53 -23.83 4.88
CA PRO A 458 -5.01 -23.77 6.24
C PRO A 458 -4.98 -25.14 6.94
N ALA A 459 -5.85 -26.09 6.56
CA ALA A 459 -5.85 -27.43 7.15
C ALA A 459 -4.63 -28.28 6.71
N GLN A 460 -4.08 -28.00 5.52
CA GLN A 460 -2.96 -28.76 4.93
C GLN A 460 -1.63 -28.01 5.00
N SER A 461 -1.67 -26.69 5.20
CA SER A 461 -0.48 -25.82 5.18
C SER A 461 0.41 -25.93 6.42
N GLY A 462 0.17 -26.93 7.29
CA GLY A 462 1.00 -27.19 8.45
C GLY A 462 1.12 -25.98 9.34
N HIS A 463 0.03 -25.59 10.00
CA HIS A 463 0.18 -24.80 11.21
C HIS A 463 0.96 -25.66 12.20
N GLU A 464 2.27 -25.48 12.28
CA GLU A 464 2.96 -25.70 13.55
C GLU A 464 2.28 -24.73 14.53
N GLN A 465 1.20 -25.19 15.15
CA GLN A 465 0.82 -24.66 16.44
C GLN A 465 2.08 -24.80 17.27
N LEU A 466 2.72 -23.67 17.56
CA LEU A 466 3.78 -23.63 18.57
C LEU A 466 3.21 -24.36 19.76
N SER A 467 3.88 -25.44 20.17
CA SER A 467 3.34 -26.28 21.23
C SER A 467 3.01 -25.40 22.44
N PRO A 468 2.04 -25.78 23.29
CA PRO A 468 1.74 -25.04 24.50
C PRO A 468 3.01 -24.71 25.29
N GLU A 469 4.02 -25.60 25.30
CA GLU A 469 5.31 -25.33 25.93
C GLU A 469 6.14 -24.24 25.25
N VAL A 470 6.12 -24.12 23.91
CA VAL A 470 6.84 -23.04 23.20
C VAL A 470 6.11 -21.70 23.37
N THR A 471 4.77 -21.73 23.33
CA THR A 471 3.94 -20.56 23.63
C THR A 471 4.16 -20.08 25.06
N ASP A 472 4.23 -21.02 26.02
CA ASP A 472 4.50 -20.72 27.42
C ASP A 472 5.95 -20.31 27.67
N ALA A 473 6.92 -20.87 26.94
CA ALA A 473 8.31 -20.43 26.98
C ALA A 473 8.43 -18.99 26.45
N ILE A 474 7.76 -18.66 25.34
CA ILE A 474 7.68 -17.30 24.82
C ILE A 474 7.02 -16.39 25.86
N ARG A 475 5.88 -16.76 26.45
CA ARG A 475 5.23 -16.00 27.54
C ARG A 475 6.13 -15.82 28.76
N MET A 476 6.90 -16.84 29.14
CA MET A 476 7.82 -16.80 30.29
C MET A 476 9.03 -15.90 30.01
N VAL A 477 9.56 -15.91 28.78
CA VAL A 477 10.59 -14.96 28.35
C VAL A 477 10.02 -13.55 28.27
N SER A 478 8.77 -13.40 27.81
CA SER A 478 8.03 -12.13 27.78
C SER A 478 7.84 -11.54 29.17
N SER A 479 7.43 -12.38 30.13
CA SER A 479 7.15 -11.97 31.50
C SER A 479 8.45 -11.66 32.24
N ARG A 480 9.55 -12.39 31.98
CA ARG A 480 10.90 -12.04 32.45
C ARG A 480 11.42 -10.75 31.83
N ALA A 481 11.24 -10.53 30.53
CA ALA A 481 11.64 -9.28 29.88
C ALA A 481 10.87 -8.08 30.43
N ARG A 482 9.55 -8.22 30.68
CA ARG A 482 8.73 -7.22 31.38
C ARG A 482 9.16 -7.03 32.84
N ALA A 483 9.43 -8.10 33.58
CA ALA A 483 9.88 -8.02 34.96
C ALA A 483 11.26 -7.37 35.07
N ASN A 484 12.18 -7.66 34.15
CA ASN A 484 13.49 -7.04 34.06
C ASN A 484 13.40 -5.58 33.63
N ALA A 485 12.51 -5.23 32.69
CA ALA A 485 12.26 -3.83 32.31
C ALA A 485 11.58 -3.02 33.43
N LEU A 486 10.78 -3.67 34.28
CA LEU A 486 10.18 -3.07 35.48
C LEU A 486 11.20 -2.97 36.63
N GLN A 487 12.14 -3.91 36.74
CA GLN A 487 13.25 -3.86 37.70
C GLN A 487 14.31 -2.84 37.30
N SER A 488 14.63 -2.68 36.01
CA SER A 488 15.54 -1.64 35.52
C SER A 488 14.92 -0.23 35.55
N ARG A 489 13.60 -0.14 35.75
CA ARG A 489 12.87 1.08 36.04
C ARG A 489 12.63 1.33 37.54
N ARG A 490 13.10 0.45 38.43
CA ARG A 490 13.15 0.80 39.86
C ARG A 490 14.25 1.84 40.04
N PRO A 491 13.95 3.04 40.56
CA PRO A 491 15.01 3.92 41.03
C PRO A 491 15.80 3.15 42.08
N ASP A 492 17.12 3.23 42.04
CA ASP A 492 17.95 2.73 43.12
C ASP A 492 17.38 3.21 44.45
N ALA A 493 17.00 2.25 45.29
CA ALA A 493 16.60 2.50 46.65
C ALA A 493 17.85 2.83 47.47
N ALA A 494 18.45 3.97 47.19
CA ALA A 494 19.43 4.65 48.01
C ALA A 494 19.02 6.12 48.06
N GLY A 495 18.66 6.57 49.26
CA GLY A 495 17.80 7.72 49.49
C GLY A 495 18.29 9.05 48.89
N THR A 496 17.36 9.76 48.26
CA THR A 496 17.08 11.18 48.51
C THR A 496 15.75 11.52 47.83
N THR A 497 14.82 12.09 48.58
CA THR A 497 13.52 12.56 48.09
C THR A 497 13.70 13.74 47.13
N ALA A 498 13.96 13.47 45.87
CA ALA A 498 13.94 14.48 44.81
C ALA A 498 12.48 14.71 44.38
N ILE A 499 11.90 15.82 44.85
CA ILE A 499 10.61 16.31 44.38
C ILE A 499 10.75 16.65 42.89
N SER A 500 9.97 15.99 42.04
CA SER A 500 9.94 16.25 40.58
C SER A 500 9.76 17.74 40.29
N ASN A 501 10.52 18.26 39.31
CA ASN A 501 10.44 19.67 38.86
C ASN A 501 9.02 20.09 38.50
N TRP A 502 8.20 19.19 37.95
CA TRP A 502 6.79 19.44 37.63
C TRP A 502 5.94 19.71 38.88
N SER A 503 6.18 18.95 39.96
CA SER A 503 5.52 19.15 41.25
C SER A 503 5.92 20.47 41.92
N GLN A 504 7.17 20.92 41.73
CA GLN A 504 7.61 22.22 42.24
C GLN A 504 7.00 23.40 41.46
N VAL A 505 6.90 23.28 40.14
CA VAL A 505 6.27 24.29 39.28
C VAL A 505 4.78 24.40 39.58
N ALA A 506 4.05 23.27 39.65
CA ALA A 506 2.63 23.26 39.99
C ALA A 506 2.34 23.88 41.37
N ARG A 507 3.21 23.63 42.35
CA ARG A 507 3.07 24.21 43.70
C ARG A 507 3.36 25.72 43.72
N ARG A 508 4.30 26.20 42.91
CA ARG A 508 4.59 27.65 42.77
C ARG A 508 3.46 28.38 42.03
N GLU A 509 2.82 27.74 41.04
CA GLU A 509 1.67 28.33 40.35
C GLU A 509 0.42 28.37 41.22
N ALA A 510 0.17 27.33 42.03
CA ALA A 510 -0.95 27.30 42.97
C ALA A 510 -0.83 28.40 44.04
N LEU A 511 0.39 28.73 44.49
CA LEU A 511 0.65 29.81 45.46
C LEU A 511 0.61 31.22 44.85
N ARG A 512 0.60 31.36 43.52
CA ARG A 512 0.49 32.65 42.82
C ARG A 512 -0.94 33.04 42.45
N ARG A 513 -1.91 32.13 42.63
CA ARG A 513 -3.34 32.33 42.34
C ARG A 513 -4.23 32.31 43.58
N GLY A 514 -3.64 32.43 44.78
CA GLY A 514 -4.33 32.56 46.06
C GLY A 514 -4.25 33.97 46.60
#